data_AF-A0A239RBM6-F1
#
_entry.id   AF-A0A239RBM6-F1
#
_cell.length_a   1.000
_cell.length_b   1.000
_cell.length_c   1.000
_cell.angle_alpha   90.00
_cell.angle_beta   90.00
_cell.angle_gamma   90.00
#
_symmetry.space_group_name_H-M   'P 1'
#
loop_
_entity.id
_entity.type
_entity.pdbx_description
1 polymer ?
#
loop_
_entity_poly.entity_id
_entity_poly.type
_entity_poly.pdbx_seq_one_letter_code
_entity_poly.pdbx_strand_id
1 'polypeptide(L)'
;MKKHKQFKIGILKNEQYGLDNRGTTLVELIVSFALMAIFLASSASVIGTITKMYYQITGETYSKQVGDIVMEKVASLIEGAKYEDGEDNTNPKIDDDINKKFGTSITLFDRTDTKLTIKTDSISAVPPTDPNEPVRQELLVEYAEITGSDSIRRNATTWKFDNDMYNGFSIIDFHLIRGDAFAAGEPDASSLTALAGSYGLNGDLTRYGKNVVLVLMTIDNEKYGEYKFYRFVKMYNVTP
;
A
#
# COMPACT_ATOMS: atom_id res chain seq x y z
N MET A 1 5.89 113.01 1.37
CA MET A 1 4.90 112.14 2.02
C MET A 1 4.98 110.76 1.36
N LYS A 2 5.27 109.71 2.16
CA LYS A 2 5.01 108.25 1.99
C LYS A 2 5.15 107.60 0.60
N LYS A 3 5.77 106.43 0.41
CA LYS A 3 6.63 105.51 1.18
C LYS A 3 7.09 104.45 0.16
N HIS A 4 8.33 103.95 0.32
CA HIS A 4 8.93 102.86 -0.44
C HIS A 4 8.06 101.59 -0.59
N LYS A 5 8.27 100.88 -1.70
CA LYS A 5 8.41 99.42 -1.65
C LYS A 5 9.42 98.94 -2.69
N GLN A 6 10.61 98.56 -2.22
CA GLN A 6 11.54 97.76 -2.99
C GLN A 6 10.96 96.35 -3.14
N PHE A 7 10.96 95.81 -4.34
CA PHE A 7 10.84 94.37 -4.55
C PHE A 7 12.20 93.85 -5.02
N LYS A 8 12.93 93.25 -4.08
CA LYS A 8 14.12 92.45 -4.37
C LYS A 8 13.68 91.26 -5.24
N ILE A 9 14.37 91.07 -6.36
CA ILE A 9 14.36 89.81 -7.11
C ILE A 9 14.97 88.77 -6.18
N GLY A 10 14.10 88.04 -5.48
CA GLY A 10 14.48 86.85 -4.75
C GLY A 10 14.83 85.78 -5.77
N ILE A 11 16.10 85.40 -5.80
CA ILE A 11 16.58 84.16 -6.40
C ILE A 11 15.74 83.04 -5.76
N LEU A 12 14.70 82.58 -6.46
CA LEU A 12 14.08 81.31 -6.13
C LEU A 12 15.13 80.27 -6.52
N LYS A 13 15.86 79.82 -5.51
CA LYS A 13 16.61 78.57 -5.55
C LYS A 13 15.68 77.56 -6.20
N ASN A 14 16.13 76.97 -7.31
CA ASN A 14 15.61 75.70 -7.77
C ASN A 14 15.55 74.79 -6.53
N GLU A 15 14.34 74.54 -6.03
CA GLU A 15 14.05 73.26 -5.40
C GLU A 15 14.26 72.25 -6.52
N GLN A 16 15.50 71.79 -6.63
CA GLN A 16 15.78 70.49 -7.18
C GLN A 16 15.02 69.52 -6.27
N TYR A 17 13.79 69.22 -6.65
CA TYR A 17 13.18 67.94 -6.32
C TYR A 17 14.26 66.92 -6.65
N GLY A 18 14.80 66.29 -5.61
CA GLY A 18 15.73 65.19 -5.72
C GLY A 18 15.03 64.00 -6.38
N LEU A 19 14.72 64.13 -7.66
CA LEU A 19 14.68 63.02 -8.58
C LEU A 19 16.15 62.66 -8.85
N ASP A 20 16.85 62.23 -7.80
CA ASP A 20 18.06 61.44 -7.93
C ASP A 20 17.61 60.05 -8.39
N ASN A 21 17.14 59.98 -9.64
CA ASN A 21 17.12 58.77 -10.46
C ASN A 21 18.56 58.43 -10.88
N ARG A 22 19.50 58.48 -9.94
CA ARG A 22 20.82 57.90 -10.10
C ARG A 22 20.60 56.40 -9.99
N GLY A 23 20.48 55.78 -11.15
CA GLY A 23 20.05 54.40 -11.34
C GLY A 23 20.63 53.46 -10.30
N THR A 24 19.77 52.52 -9.84
CA THR A 24 20.11 51.36 -9.00
C THR A 24 21.60 51.11 -9.04
N THR A 25 22.29 51.45 -7.94
CA THR A 25 23.75 51.41 -7.93
C THR A 25 24.19 49.98 -8.31
N LEU A 26 25.26 49.85 -9.10
CA LEU A 26 25.72 48.56 -9.63
C LEU A 26 25.84 47.47 -8.55
N VAL A 27 26.14 47.88 -7.31
CA VAL A 27 26.18 47.01 -6.12
C VAL A 27 24.81 46.40 -5.81
N GLU A 28 23.72 47.17 -5.85
CA GLU A 28 22.37 46.72 -5.55
C GLU A 28 21.87 45.69 -6.58
N LEU A 29 22.27 45.86 -7.85
CA LEU A 29 21.98 44.91 -8.93
C LEU A 29 22.77 43.61 -8.76
N ILE A 30 24.06 43.69 -8.39
CA ILE A 30 24.89 42.51 -8.07
C ILE A 30 24.31 41.75 -6.87
N VAL A 31 23.97 42.45 -5.79
CA VAL A 31 23.41 41.82 -4.58
C VAL A 31 22.06 41.17 -4.89
N SER A 32 21.20 41.84 -5.64
CA SER A 32 19.90 41.27 -6.05
C SER A 32 20.08 40.02 -6.90
N PHE A 33 21.04 40.02 -7.83
CA PHE A 33 21.35 38.86 -8.66
C PHE A 33 21.93 37.70 -7.85
N ALA A 34 22.83 37.99 -6.90
CA ALA A 34 23.39 37.00 -5.99
C ALA A 34 22.30 36.36 -5.10
N LEU A 35 21.40 37.16 -4.54
CA LEU A 35 20.28 36.67 -3.73
C LEU A 35 19.31 35.80 -4.55
N MET A 36 19.01 36.22 -5.78
CA MET A 36 18.17 35.43 -6.69
C MET A 36 18.81 34.09 -7.06
N ALA A 37 20.12 34.07 -7.33
CA ALA A 37 20.87 32.85 -7.64
C ALA A 37 20.88 31.87 -6.44
N ILE A 38 21.14 32.37 -5.23
CA ILE A 38 21.10 31.56 -4.01
C ILE A 38 19.69 31.03 -3.76
N PHE A 39 18.67 31.87 -3.93
CA PHE A 39 17.27 31.47 -3.76
C PHE A 39 16.86 30.39 -4.77
N LEU A 40 17.20 30.53 -6.05
CA LEU A 40 16.90 29.54 -7.08
C LEU A 40 17.64 28.23 -6.83
N ALA A 41 18.92 28.28 -6.45
CA ALA A 41 19.70 27.10 -6.10
C ALA A 41 19.11 26.36 -4.88
N SER A 42 18.73 27.10 -3.84
CA SER A 42 18.07 26.55 -2.66
C SER A 42 16.67 26.00 -2.97
N SER A 43 15.91 26.64 -3.85
CA SER A 43 14.57 26.15 -4.25
C SER A 43 14.68 24.85 -5.04
N ALA A 44 15.65 24.76 -5.96
CA ALA A 44 15.89 23.57 -6.75
C ALA A 44 16.26 22.34 -5.89
N SER A 45 17.05 22.52 -4.83
CA SER A 45 17.41 21.41 -3.93
C SER A 45 16.22 20.89 -3.11
N VAL A 46 15.30 21.78 -2.72
CA VAL A 46 14.12 21.44 -1.93
C VAL A 46 13.05 20.75 -2.78
N ILE A 47 12.83 21.18 -4.03
CA ILE A 47 11.80 20.61 -4.92
C ILE A 47 11.99 19.11 -5.13
N GLY A 48 13.23 18.65 -5.34
CA GLY A 48 13.51 17.22 -5.51
C GLY A 48 13.13 16.41 -4.26
N THR A 49 13.45 16.94 -3.08
CA THR A 49 13.16 16.31 -1.79
C THR A 49 11.66 16.24 -1.53
N ILE A 50 10.93 17.35 -1.74
CA ILE A 50 9.48 17.40 -1.56
C ILE A 50 8.78 16.46 -2.54
N THR A 51 9.20 16.44 -3.80
CA THR A 51 8.62 15.54 -4.82
C THR A 51 8.79 14.08 -4.42
N LYS A 52 9.98 13.69 -3.95
CA LYS A 52 10.23 12.32 -3.46
C LYS A 52 9.34 11.99 -2.26
N MET A 53 9.26 12.88 -1.28
CA MET A 53 8.41 12.71 -0.11
C MET A 53 6.94 12.60 -0.49
N TYR A 54 6.47 13.42 -1.44
CA TYR A 54 5.11 13.38 -1.97
C TYR A 54 4.77 12.02 -2.58
N TYR A 55 5.63 11.47 -3.44
CA TYR A 55 5.40 10.15 -4.03
C TYR A 55 5.44 9.03 -2.98
N GLN A 56 6.34 9.12 -1.99
CA GLN A 56 6.40 8.15 -0.90
C GLN A 56 5.11 8.15 -0.06
N ILE A 57 4.63 9.32 0.36
CA ILE A 57 3.40 9.45 1.16
C ILE A 57 2.18 9.03 0.36
N THR A 58 2.09 9.45 -0.90
CA THR A 58 0.97 9.10 -1.78
C THR A 58 0.93 7.59 -2.01
N GLY A 59 2.09 6.99 -2.29
CA GLY A 59 2.25 5.56 -2.46
C GLY A 59 1.84 4.78 -1.21
N GLU A 60 2.32 5.19 -0.04
CA GLU A 60 1.96 4.55 1.24
C GLU A 60 0.46 4.71 1.55
N THR A 61 -0.13 5.86 1.22
CA THR A 61 -1.56 6.11 1.47
C THR A 61 -2.43 5.22 0.60
N TYR A 62 -2.15 5.15 -0.72
CA TYR A 62 -2.93 4.30 -1.62
C TYR A 62 -2.66 2.82 -1.40
N SER A 63 -1.42 2.43 -1.12
CA SER A 63 -1.09 1.04 -0.82
C SER A 63 -1.80 0.58 0.44
N LYS A 64 -1.89 1.40 1.49
CA LYS A 64 -2.69 1.11 2.68
C LYS A 64 -4.16 0.93 2.36
N GLN A 65 -4.77 1.84 1.59
CA GLN A 65 -6.19 1.70 1.22
C GLN A 65 -6.46 0.40 0.46
N VAL A 66 -5.65 0.09 -0.55
CA VAL A 66 -5.80 -1.13 -1.34
C VAL A 66 -5.51 -2.37 -0.48
N GLY A 67 -4.41 -2.34 0.28
CA GLY A 67 -4.00 -3.40 1.18
C GLY A 67 -5.06 -3.72 2.22
N ASP A 68 -5.63 -2.70 2.88
CA ASP A 68 -6.68 -2.86 3.88
C ASP A 68 -7.94 -3.48 3.27
N ILE A 69 -8.37 -3.04 2.08
CA ILE A 69 -9.55 -3.61 1.40
C ILE A 69 -9.33 -5.10 1.10
N VAL A 70 -8.18 -5.45 0.51
CA VAL A 70 -7.89 -6.84 0.11
C VAL A 70 -7.69 -7.72 1.35
N MET A 71 -6.93 -7.25 2.33
CA MET A 71 -6.67 -7.98 3.57
C MET A 71 -7.94 -8.14 4.41
N GLU A 72 -8.82 -7.14 4.45
CA GLU A 72 -10.14 -7.26 5.09
C GLU A 72 -11.03 -8.25 4.34
N LYS A 73 -11.02 -8.22 3.01
CA LYS A 73 -11.79 -9.18 2.20
C LYS A 73 -11.33 -10.62 2.47
N VAL A 74 -10.03 -10.88 2.42
CA VAL A 74 -9.46 -12.22 2.70
C VAL A 74 -9.69 -12.62 4.15
N ALA A 75 -9.42 -11.71 5.10
CA ALA A 75 -9.60 -11.99 6.52
C ALA A 75 -11.06 -12.30 6.84
N SER A 76 -12.02 -11.51 6.39
CA SER A 76 -13.45 -11.74 6.67
C SER A 76 -13.94 -13.12 6.22
N LEU A 77 -13.36 -13.66 5.13
CA LEU A 77 -13.68 -15.00 4.64
C LEU A 77 -13.06 -16.09 5.51
N ILE A 78 -11.79 -15.93 5.91
CA ILE A 78 -11.09 -16.85 6.80
C ILE A 78 -11.71 -16.82 8.20
N GLU A 79 -12.07 -15.63 8.71
CA GLU A 79 -12.79 -15.47 9.97
C GLU A 79 -14.12 -16.22 9.90
N GLY A 80 -14.90 -16.07 8.83
CA GLY A 80 -16.17 -16.77 8.64
C GLY A 80 -16.08 -18.29 8.51
N ALA A 81 -14.88 -18.84 8.28
CA ALA A 81 -14.70 -20.25 8.03
C ALA A 81 -15.01 -21.12 9.26
N LYS A 82 -15.70 -22.24 9.01
CA LYS A 82 -15.84 -23.32 9.99
C LYS A 82 -14.49 -23.98 10.23
N TYR A 83 -14.24 -24.33 11.48
CA TYR A 83 -13.06 -25.09 11.90
C TYR A 83 -13.48 -26.00 13.04
N GLU A 84 -13.30 -27.31 12.91
CA GLU A 84 -13.60 -28.29 13.96
C GLU A 84 -12.38 -29.19 14.16
N ASP A 85 -11.85 -29.21 15.39
CA ASP A 85 -10.64 -29.98 15.68
C ASP A 85 -10.93 -31.49 15.51
N GLY A 86 -10.26 -32.13 14.56
CA GLY A 86 -10.45 -33.54 14.23
C GLY A 86 -11.38 -33.85 13.04
N GLU A 87 -11.99 -32.86 12.37
CA GLU A 87 -12.81 -33.10 11.17
C GLU A 87 -12.11 -32.65 9.87
N ASP A 88 -11.51 -33.60 9.14
CA ASP A 88 -10.71 -33.28 7.95
C ASP A 88 -11.51 -32.84 6.71
N ASN A 89 -12.84 -33.01 6.73
CA ASN A 89 -13.66 -32.79 5.53
C ASN A 89 -14.14 -31.34 5.40
N THR A 90 -14.42 -30.69 6.52
CA THR A 90 -14.97 -29.33 6.63
C THR A 90 -13.91 -28.29 6.99
N ASN A 91 -12.76 -28.73 7.50
CA ASN A 91 -11.66 -27.86 7.88
C ASN A 91 -11.01 -27.16 6.67
N PRO A 92 -10.52 -25.91 6.84
CA PRO A 92 -9.88 -25.18 5.76
C PRO A 92 -8.57 -25.85 5.31
N LYS A 93 -8.42 -26.05 4.00
CA LYS A 93 -7.28 -26.73 3.38
C LYS A 93 -6.45 -25.74 2.60
N ILE A 94 -5.15 -25.72 2.84
CA ILE A 94 -4.21 -24.86 2.10
C ILE A 94 -3.72 -25.65 0.89
N ASP A 95 -3.77 -25.06 -0.31
CA ASP A 95 -3.45 -25.73 -1.59
C ASP A 95 -4.17 -27.08 -1.78
N ASP A 96 -5.44 -27.13 -1.36
CA ASP A 96 -6.31 -28.31 -1.38
C ASP A 96 -5.75 -29.57 -0.68
N ASP A 97 -4.74 -29.41 0.19
CA ASP A 97 -4.14 -30.48 1.00
C ASP A 97 -4.33 -30.18 2.49
N ILE A 98 -4.82 -31.18 3.24
CA ILE A 98 -5.04 -31.08 4.70
C ILE A 98 -3.71 -30.98 5.47
N ASN A 99 -2.66 -31.61 4.94
CA ASN A 99 -1.33 -31.70 5.56
C ASN A 99 -0.45 -30.50 5.22
N LYS A 100 -0.76 -29.79 4.13
CA LYS A 100 -0.07 -28.54 3.82
C LYS A 100 -0.51 -27.46 4.78
N LYS A 101 0.51 -26.80 5.36
CA LYS A 101 0.35 -25.69 6.29
C LYS A 101 0.80 -24.36 5.69
N PHE A 102 1.25 -24.38 4.43
CA PHE A 102 1.77 -23.25 3.68
C PHE A 102 1.36 -23.38 2.22
N GLY A 103 0.98 -22.27 1.58
CA GLY A 103 0.57 -22.24 0.18
C GLY A 103 0.04 -20.88 -0.26
N THR A 104 -0.45 -20.81 -1.50
CA THR A 104 -0.99 -19.58 -2.11
C THR A 104 -2.51 -19.62 -2.31
N SER A 105 -3.13 -20.76 -1.98
CA SER A 105 -4.57 -20.93 -2.03
C SER A 105 -5.11 -21.57 -0.75
N ILE A 106 -6.37 -21.30 -0.45
CA ILE A 106 -7.08 -21.92 0.66
C ILE A 106 -8.54 -22.17 0.27
N THR A 107 -8.99 -23.37 0.56
CA THR A 107 -10.39 -23.80 0.41
C THR A 107 -11.02 -23.83 1.79
N LEU A 108 -12.13 -23.10 1.98
CA LEU A 108 -12.88 -22.98 3.24
C LEU A 108 -14.36 -23.32 3.03
N PHE A 109 -15.04 -23.59 4.14
CA PHE A 109 -16.50 -23.64 4.21
C PHE A 109 -17.01 -22.52 5.12
N ASP A 110 -17.92 -21.70 4.60
CA ASP A 110 -18.60 -20.67 5.39
C ASP A 110 -19.58 -21.31 6.40
N ARG A 111 -20.13 -20.52 7.33
CA ARG A 111 -21.14 -20.92 8.33
C ARG A 111 -22.35 -21.62 7.72
N THR A 112 -22.67 -21.35 6.46
CA THR A 112 -23.78 -21.95 5.71
C THR A 112 -23.39 -23.20 4.91
N ASP A 113 -22.22 -23.82 5.21
CA ASP A 113 -21.67 -24.98 4.48
C ASP A 113 -21.43 -24.74 2.99
N THR A 114 -21.20 -23.47 2.64
CA THR A 114 -20.86 -23.09 1.27
C THR A 114 -19.36 -23.14 1.08
N LYS A 115 -18.91 -23.94 0.10
CA LYS A 115 -17.49 -24.00 -0.28
C LYS A 115 -17.06 -22.68 -0.92
N LEU A 116 -15.93 -22.16 -0.49
CA LEU A 116 -15.28 -21.02 -1.10
C LEU A 116 -13.78 -21.26 -1.21
N THR A 117 -13.17 -20.74 -2.27
CA THR A 117 -11.74 -20.90 -2.52
C THR A 117 -11.13 -19.54 -2.79
N ILE A 118 -10.08 -19.22 -2.04
CA ILE A 118 -9.22 -18.05 -2.26
C ILE A 118 -7.96 -18.57 -2.93
N LYS A 119 -7.60 -18.04 -4.09
CA LYS A 119 -6.40 -18.46 -4.82
C LYS A 119 -5.79 -17.29 -5.58
N THR A 120 -4.50 -17.35 -5.81
CA THR A 120 -3.83 -16.50 -6.80
C THR A 120 -3.71 -17.23 -8.12
N ASP A 121 -3.97 -16.53 -9.21
CA ASP A 121 -3.67 -16.99 -10.56
C ASP A 121 -2.73 -15.99 -11.24
N SER A 122 -1.94 -16.44 -12.20
CA SER A 122 -1.02 -15.56 -12.93
C SER A 122 -1.81 -14.74 -13.95
N ILE A 123 -1.65 -13.41 -13.93
CA ILE A 123 -2.37 -12.48 -14.84
C ILE A 123 -2.01 -12.72 -16.30
N SER A 124 -0.77 -13.13 -16.56
CA SER A 124 -0.29 -13.48 -17.89
C SER A 124 0.08 -14.96 -17.95
N ALA A 125 -0.58 -15.68 -18.85
CA ALA A 125 -0.14 -17.00 -19.30
C ALA A 125 1.19 -16.94 -20.10
N VAL A 126 1.69 -15.73 -20.37
CA VAL A 126 2.99 -15.48 -20.98
C VAL A 126 4.00 -15.23 -19.86
N PRO A 127 5.04 -16.08 -19.71
CA PRO A 127 6.08 -15.84 -18.72
C PRO A 127 6.74 -14.47 -18.97
N PRO A 128 7.16 -13.76 -17.91
CA PRO A 128 7.81 -12.46 -18.06
C PRO A 128 9.01 -12.60 -19.01
N THR A 129 9.19 -11.62 -19.89
CA THR A 129 10.24 -11.65 -20.92
C THR A 129 11.62 -11.46 -20.29
N ASP A 130 11.68 -10.87 -19.09
CA ASP A 130 12.85 -10.78 -18.22
C ASP A 130 12.68 -11.73 -17.01
N PRO A 131 13.65 -12.61 -16.72
CA PRO A 131 13.62 -13.48 -15.53
C PRO A 131 13.64 -12.73 -14.19
N ASN A 132 13.94 -11.43 -14.16
CA ASN A 132 13.92 -10.61 -12.94
C ASN A 132 12.64 -9.79 -12.76
N GLU A 133 11.72 -9.80 -13.73
CA GLU A 133 10.45 -9.10 -13.56
C GLU A 133 9.50 -9.90 -12.66
N PRO A 134 8.87 -9.25 -11.66
CA PRO A 134 7.92 -9.93 -10.79
C PRO A 134 6.71 -10.39 -11.58
N VAL A 135 6.34 -11.67 -11.42
CA VAL A 135 5.12 -12.23 -12.01
C VAL A 135 3.93 -11.61 -11.30
N ARG A 136 3.15 -10.80 -12.01
CA ARG A 136 1.92 -10.22 -11.48
C ARG A 136 0.85 -11.31 -11.33
N GLN A 137 0.23 -11.33 -10.16
CA GLN A 137 -0.79 -12.28 -9.77
C GLN A 137 -2.13 -11.56 -9.58
N GLU A 138 -3.20 -12.27 -9.93
CA GLU A 138 -4.58 -11.90 -9.70
C GLU A 138 -5.10 -12.72 -8.53
N LEU A 139 -5.63 -12.03 -7.50
CA LEU A 139 -6.34 -12.70 -6.42
C LEU A 139 -7.78 -12.97 -6.83
N LEU A 140 -8.16 -14.24 -6.76
CA LEU A 140 -9.48 -14.75 -7.11
C LEU A 140 -10.14 -15.33 -5.86
N VAL A 141 -11.40 -14.99 -5.65
CA VAL A 141 -12.26 -15.58 -4.63
C VAL A 141 -13.46 -16.19 -5.32
N GLU A 142 -13.51 -17.52 -5.33
CA GLU A 142 -14.55 -18.32 -5.96
C GLU A 142 -15.56 -18.78 -4.91
N TYR A 143 -16.82 -18.41 -5.09
CA TYR A 143 -17.94 -18.87 -4.27
C TYR A 143 -18.66 -19.99 -5.01
N ALA A 144 -18.77 -21.17 -4.41
CA ALA A 144 -19.49 -22.29 -5.01
C ALA A 144 -21.01 -22.04 -5.05
N GLU A 145 -21.68 -22.70 -5.99
CA GLU A 145 -23.14 -22.67 -6.08
C GLU A 145 -23.79 -23.32 -4.86
N ILE A 146 -24.84 -22.68 -4.34
CA ILE A 146 -25.67 -23.25 -3.26
C ILE A 146 -26.94 -23.81 -3.91
N THR A 147 -27.07 -25.14 -3.91
CA THR A 147 -28.30 -25.82 -4.36
C THR A 147 -29.09 -26.29 -3.15
N GLY A 148 -30.01 -25.46 -2.65
CA GLY A 148 -30.93 -25.83 -1.57
C GLY A 148 -32.23 -26.49 -2.07
N SER A 149 -32.91 -27.24 -1.18
CA SER A 149 -34.18 -27.95 -1.44
C SER A 149 -35.39 -27.02 -1.61
N ASP A 150 -35.32 -25.80 -1.07
CA ASP A 150 -36.41 -24.81 -1.11
C ASP A 150 -35.86 -23.44 -1.52
N SER A 151 -36.11 -23.05 -2.78
CA SER A 151 -36.12 -21.67 -3.30
C SER A 151 -34.86 -20.78 -3.20
N ILE A 152 -33.84 -21.15 -2.43
CA ILE A 152 -32.58 -20.37 -2.33
C ILE A 152 -31.55 -21.01 -3.26
N ARG A 153 -31.45 -20.45 -4.47
CA ARG A 153 -30.37 -20.75 -5.42
C ARG A 153 -29.46 -19.54 -5.52
N ARG A 154 -28.18 -19.74 -5.20
CA ARG A 154 -27.14 -18.74 -5.44
C ARG A 154 -26.17 -19.31 -6.46
N ASN A 155 -26.11 -18.67 -7.62
CA ASN A 155 -25.15 -19.04 -8.67
C ASN A 155 -23.71 -18.86 -8.17
N ALA A 156 -22.82 -19.70 -8.66
CA ALA A 156 -21.39 -19.51 -8.46
C ALA A 156 -20.98 -18.10 -8.89
N THR A 157 -20.18 -17.44 -8.07
CA THR A 157 -19.71 -16.07 -8.31
C THR A 157 -18.22 -16.01 -8.05
N THR A 158 -17.49 -15.28 -8.88
CA THR A 158 -16.06 -15.04 -8.67
C THR A 158 -15.84 -13.56 -8.44
N TRP A 159 -15.21 -13.23 -7.32
CA TRP A 159 -14.63 -11.91 -7.10
C TRP A 159 -13.17 -11.94 -7.54
N LYS A 160 -12.73 -10.92 -8.26
CA LYS A 160 -11.37 -10.78 -8.77
C LYS A 160 -10.80 -9.44 -8.33
N PHE A 161 -9.55 -9.46 -7.89
CA PHE A 161 -8.76 -8.26 -7.72
C PHE A 161 -8.37 -7.70 -9.10
N ASP A 162 -8.81 -6.49 -9.40
CA ASP A 162 -8.57 -5.82 -10.68
C ASP A 162 -7.66 -4.61 -10.47
N ASN A 163 -6.46 -4.69 -11.03
CA ASN A 163 -5.43 -3.67 -10.95
C ASN A 163 -5.96 -2.26 -11.32
N ASP A 164 -6.77 -2.18 -12.38
CA ASP A 164 -7.30 -0.90 -12.86
C ASP A 164 -8.26 -0.25 -11.86
N MET A 165 -8.96 -1.05 -11.06
CA MET A 165 -9.85 -0.59 -9.99
C MET A 165 -9.09 -0.23 -8.71
N TYR A 166 -7.87 -0.75 -8.54
CA TYR A 166 -7.04 -0.58 -7.34
C TYR A 166 -5.79 0.27 -7.62
N ASN A 167 -5.96 1.40 -8.30
CA ASN A 167 -4.93 2.45 -8.48
C ASN A 167 -3.63 1.98 -9.15
N GLY A 168 -3.65 0.93 -9.99
CA GLY A 168 -2.43 0.46 -10.64
C GLY A 168 -1.61 -0.50 -9.79
N PHE A 169 -2.11 -0.94 -8.62
CA PHE A 169 -1.44 -1.94 -7.80
C PHE A 169 -1.69 -3.36 -8.31
N SER A 170 -0.63 -4.16 -8.37
CA SER A 170 -0.67 -5.60 -8.65
C SER A 170 -0.20 -6.38 -7.44
N ILE A 171 -0.78 -7.57 -7.23
CA ILE A 171 -0.26 -8.50 -6.22
C ILE A 171 0.92 -9.23 -6.84
N ILE A 172 2.07 -9.23 -6.17
CA ILE A 172 3.25 -10.00 -6.60
C ILE A 172 3.37 -11.28 -5.79
N ASP A 173 3.04 -11.19 -4.50
CA ASP A 173 3.26 -12.27 -3.56
C ASP A 173 2.04 -12.39 -2.64
N PHE A 174 1.60 -13.62 -2.42
CA PHE A 174 0.49 -13.92 -1.53
C PHE A 174 0.71 -15.30 -0.91
N HIS A 175 0.80 -15.34 0.42
CA HIS A 175 1.00 -16.57 1.16
C HIS A 175 0.00 -16.71 2.28
N LEU A 176 -0.38 -17.96 2.50
CA LEU A 176 -1.23 -18.39 3.59
C LEU A 176 -0.46 -19.41 4.41
N ILE A 177 -0.33 -19.14 5.70
CA ILE A 177 0.44 -19.97 6.62
C ILE A 177 -0.44 -20.33 7.80
N ARG A 178 -0.66 -21.61 8.07
CA ARG A 178 -1.37 -22.04 9.28
C ARG A 178 -0.48 -21.78 10.50
N GLY A 179 -1.07 -21.37 11.62
CA GLY A 179 -0.32 -20.95 12.81
C GLY A 179 0.59 -22.04 13.38
N ASP A 180 0.20 -23.31 13.28
CA ASP A 180 0.98 -24.45 13.74
C ASP A 180 2.14 -24.83 12.79
N ALA A 181 2.25 -24.20 11.61
CA ALA A 181 3.37 -24.40 10.68
C ALA A 181 4.72 -23.92 11.25
N PHE A 182 4.68 -23.03 12.25
CA PHE A 182 5.86 -22.49 12.90
C PHE A 182 6.37 -23.37 14.05
N ALA A 183 5.66 -24.46 14.40
CA ALA A 183 6.02 -25.31 15.51
C ALA A 183 7.36 -26.05 15.27
N ALA A 184 8.09 -26.32 16.36
CA ALA A 184 9.33 -27.08 16.28
C ALA A 184 9.06 -28.51 15.80
N GLY A 185 9.73 -28.92 14.71
CA GLY A 185 9.58 -30.23 14.08
C GLY A 185 8.82 -30.21 12.76
N GLU A 186 8.22 -29.08 12.37
CA GLU A 186 7.68 -28.90 11.03
C GLU A 186 8.81 -28.75 10.00
N PRO A 187 8.71 -29.40 8.82
CA PRO A 187 9.79 -29.42 7.83
C PRO A 187 10.16 -28.03 7.32
N ASP A 188 9.19 -27.11 7.26
CA ASP A 188 9.34 -25.78 6.68
C ASP A 188 9.42 -24.65 7.73
N ALA A 189 9.45 -24.95 9.03
CA ALA A 189 9.38 -23.92 10.08
C ALA A 189 10.45 -22.81 9.93
N SER A 190 11.67 -23.19 9.57
CA SER A 190 12.78 -22.25 9.40
C SER A 190 12.60 -21.32 8.18
N SER A 191 12.15 -21.86 7.04
CA SER A 191 11.91 -21.08 5.83
C SER A 191 10.70 -20.16 6.00
N LEU A 192 9.65 -20.63 6.67
CA LEU A 192 8.47 -19.83 7.01
C LEU A 192 8.80 -18.70 7.99
N THR A 193 9.67 -18.95 8.96
CA THR A 193 10.14 -17.91 9.89
C THR A 193 10.94 -16.83 9.15
N ALA A 194 11.81 -17.24 8.21
CA ALA A 194 12.56 -16.30 7.37
C ALA A 194 11.63 -15.49 6.45
N LEU A 195 10.62 -16.13 5.86
CA LEU A 195 9.59 -15.48 5.05
C LEU A 195 8.83 -14.45 5.88
N ALA A 196 8.30 -14.83 7.04
CA ALA A 196 7.60 -13.92 7.95
C ALA A 196 8.50 -12.74 8.40
N GLY A 197 9.78 -13.00 8.66
CA GLY A 197 10.78 -11.97 8.95
C GLY A 197 10.93 -10.93 7.83
N SER A 198 10.78 -11.34 6.56
CA SER A 198 10.81 -10.42 5.41
C SER A 198 9.62 -9.45 5.36
N TYR A 199 8.55 -9.73 6.11
CA TYR A 199 7.38 -8.88 6.35
C TYR A 199 7.46 -8.12 7.68
N GLY A 200 8.59 -8.20 8.40
CA GLY A 200 8.84 -7.53 9.68
C GLY A 200 8.38 -8.31 10.92
N LEU A 201 7.98 -9.59 10.78
CA LEU A 201 7.57 -10.44 11.89
C LEU A 201 8.77 -11.15 12.53
N ASN A 202 9.37 -10.53 13.55
CA ASN A 202 10.56 -11.06 14.25
C ASN A 202 10.23 -11.68 15.63
N GLY A 203 8.96 -11.95 15.91
CA GLY A 203 8.49 -12.48 17.19
C GLY A 203 8.45 -14.01 17.24
N ASP A 204 8.10 -14.54 18.41
CA ASP A 204 7.80 -15.96 18.60
C ASP A 204 6.46 -16.32 17.95
N LEU A 205 6.52 -16.90 16.74
CA LEU A 205 5.35 -17.32 15.96
C LEU A 205 4.83 -18.70 16.36
N THR A 206 5.51 -19.42 17.25
CA THR A 206 5.12 -20.79 17.67
C THR A 206 3.86 -20.84 18.54
N ARG A 207 3.40 -19.67 19.00
CA ARG A 207 2.25 -19.52 19.92
C ARG A 207 0.89 -19.63 19.23
N TYR A 208 0.85 -19.59 17.90
CA TYR A 208 -0.38 -19.64 17.15
C TYR A 208 -0.81 -21.09 16.91
N GLY A 209 -2.06 -21.41 17.22
CA GLY A 209 -2.64 -22.73 16.99
C GLY A 209 -3.07 -22.96 15.55
N LYS A 210 -3.52 -24.18 15.26
CA LYS A 210 -4.09 -24.61 13.96
C LYS A 210 -5.30 -23.77 13.51
N ASN A 211 -5.97 -23.13 14.45
CA ASN A 211 -7.15 -22.31 14.26
C ASN A 211 -6.83 -20.86 13.79
N VAL A 212 -5.55 -20.53 13.60
CA VAL A 212 -5.08 -19.23 13.13
C VAL A 212 -4.41 -19.40 11.77
N VAL A 213 -4.65 -18.46 10.86
CA VAL A 213 -3.98 -18.34 9.57
C VAL A 213 -3.27 -16.99 9.52
N LEU A 214 -1.99 -16.99 9.21
CA LEU A 214 -1.23 -15.81 8.83
C LEU A 214 -1.35 -15.61 7.33
N VAL A 215 -1.88 -14.46 6.94
CA VAL A 215 -1.95 -13.99 5.57
C VAL A 215 -0.80 -13.02 5.34
N LEU A 216 0.02 -13.26 4.33
CA LEU A 216 1.08 -12.37 3.88
C LEU A 216 0.78 -11.93 2.45
N MET A 217 0.92 -10.65 2.15
CA MET A 217 0.65 -10.11 0.82
C MET A 217 1.63 -9.00 0.48
N THR A 218 2.20 -9.06 -0.72
CA THR A 218 3.01 -7.99 -1.30
C THR A 218 2.32 -7.44 -2.53
N ILE A 219 2.11 -6.13 -2.54
CA ILE A 219 1.59 -5.39 -3.69
C ILE A 219 2.66 -4.45 -4.23
N ASP A 220 2.65 -4.23 -5.53
CA ASP A 220 3.57 -3.34 -6.22
C ASP A 220 2.83 -2.41 -7.16
N ASN A 221 3.42 -1.24 -7.37
CA ASN A 221 2.97 -0.26 -8.33
C ASN A 221 4.20 0.36 -8.99
N GLU A 222 4.19 0.42 -10.32
CA GLU A 222 5.30 0.97 -11.11
C GLU A 222 5.75 2.38 -10.68
N LYS A 223 4.84 3.19 -10.12
CA LYS A 223 5.13 4.57 -9.70
C LYS A 223 5.55 4.68 -8.25
N TYR A 224 5.06 3.80 -7.38
CA TYR A 224 5.17 3.95 -5.92
C TYR A 224 6.08 2.88 -5.28
N GLY A 225 6.31 1.77 -5.96
CA GLY A 225 7.10 0.62 -5.52
C GLY A 225 6.30 -0.42 -4.75
N GLU A 226 7.04 -1.25 -4.03
CA GLU A 226 6.56 -2.44 -3.33
C GLU A 226 6.12 -2.14 -1.88
N TYR A 227 5.00 -2.73 -1.47
CA TYR A 227 4.45 -2.63 -0.11
C TYR A 227 4.02 -4.00 0.40
N LYS A 228 4.37 -4.29 1.65
CA LYS A 228 4.14 -5.57 2.31
C LYS A 228 3.09 -5.45 3.41
N PHE A 229 2.20 -6.43 3.46
CA PHE A 229 1.10 -6.52 4.40
C PHE A 229 1.08 -7.90 5.06
N TYR A 230 0.70 -7.94 6.32
CA TYR A 230 0.46 -9.19 7.03
C TYR A 230 -0.78 -9.06 7.93
N ARG A 231 -1.47 -10.18 8.16
CA ARG A 231 -2.56 -10.23 9.14
C ARG A 231 -2.69 -11.64 9.72
N PHE A 232 -2.82 -11.72 11.04
CA PHE A 232 -3.22 -12.96 11.72
C PHE A 232 -4.74 -13.00 11.79
N VAL A 233 -5.32 -14.12 11.37
CA VAL A 233 -6.76 -14.29 11.28
C VAL A 233 -7.15 -15.56 12.03
N LYS A 234 -8.06 -15.43 12.99
CA LYS A 234 -8.59 -16.56 13.77
C LYS A 234 -9.91 -17.03 13.16
N MET A 235 -10.05 -18.32 12.92
CA MET A 235 -11.26 -18.92 12.34
C MET A 235 -12.40 -19.02 13.38
N TYR A 236 -13.66 -18.96 12.93
CA TYR A 236 -14.84 -18.66 13.76
C TYR A 236 -15.24 -19.70 14.80
N ASN A 237 -14.72 -20.93 14.77
CA ASN A 237 -15.20 -21.98 15.68
C ASN A 237 -14.08 -22.59 16.52
N VAL A 238 -13.70 -21.90 17.60
CA VAL A 238 -13.03 -22.56 18.73
C VAL A 238 -13.98 -22.49 19.90
N THR A 239 -14.83 -23.50 20.01
CA THR A 239 -15.39 -23.85 21.32
C THR A 239 -14.22 -24.38 22.14
N PRO A 240 -13.95 -23.86 23.34
CA PRO A 240 -12.88 -24.36 24.20
C PRO A 240 -13.10 -25.83 24.62
#